data_AF-A0A7V6FFM4-F1
#
_entry.id   AF-A0A7V6FFM4-F1
#
_cell.length_a   1.000
_cell.length_b   1.000
_cell.length_c   1.000
_cell.angle_alpha   90.00
_cell.angle_beta   90.00
_cell.angle_gamma   90.00
#
_symmetry.space_group_name_H-M   'P 1'
#
loop_
_entity.id
_entity.type
_entity.pdbx_description
1 polymer ?
#
loop_
_entity_poly.entity_id
_entity_poly.type
_entity_poly.pdbx_seq_one_letter_code
_entity_poly.pdbx_strand_id
1 'polypeptide(L)'
;MNQLPEIFDSFAEARKNGFLAAKEYKDQGHVLIGTYCTYMPQELPLAMGAGIVSLCATSDETIVEAEKHLPRNLCPLIKSSYGFGITDKCP
;
A
#
# COMPACT_ATOMS: atom_id res chain seq x y z
N MET A 1 14.28 -19.49 -21.52
CA MET A 1 13.28 -19.03 -20.54
C MET A 1 13.39 -19.94 -19.34
N ASN A 2 13.70 -19.40 -18.17
CA ASN A 2 13.82 -20.21 -16.96
C ASN A 2 12.41 -20.72 -16.60
N GLN A 3 12.25 -22.04 -16.41
CA GLN A 3 11.03 -22.60 -15.84
C GLN A 3 10.93 -22.11 -14.39
N LEU A 4 9.93 -21.27 -14.12
CA LEU A 4 9.63 -20.80 -12.77
C LEU A 4 8.74 -21.83 -12.06
N PRO A 5 8.81 -21.92 -10.72
CA PRO A 5 7.89 -22.77 -9.96
C PRO A 5 6.43 -22.34 -10.16
N GLU A 6 5.49 -23.31 -10.22
CA GLU A 6 4.05 -23.06 -10.44
C GLU A 6 3.42 -22.08 -9.42
N ILE A 7 3.99 -21.99 -8.22
CA ILE A 7 3.49 -21.06 -7.17
C ILE A 7 3.50 -19.59 -7.61
N PHE A 8 4.35 -19.20 -8.57
CA PHE A 8 4.46 -17.82 -9.04
C PHE A 8 3.18 -17.32 -9.70
N ASP A 9 2.39 -18.21 -10.31
CA ASP A 9 1.12 -17.86 -10.95
C ASP A 9 0.07 -17.42 -9.91
N SER A 10 0.20 -17.86 -8.66
CA SER A 10 -0.73 -17.50 -7.57
C SER A 10 -0.48 -16.12 -6.96
N PHE A 11 0.71 -15.52 -7.16
CA PHE A 11 1.10 -14.30 -6.45
C PHE A 11 0.25 -13.07 -6.81
N ALA A 12 -0.16 -12.96 -8.09
CA ALA A 12 -1.01 -11.86 -8.53
C ALA A 12 -2.40 -11.92 -7.85
N GLU A 13 -2.96 -13.12 -7.74
CA GLU A 13 -4.24 -13.34 -7.09
C GLU A 13 -4.16 -13.14 -5.57
N ALA A 14 -3.10 -13.65 -4.94
CA ALA A 14 -2.83 -13.41 -3.53
C ALA A 14 -2.71 -11.91 -3.19
N ARG A 15 -2.02 -11.14 -4.05
CA ARG A 15 -1.92 -9.67 -3.90
C ARG A 15 -3.30 -9.01 -3.99
N LYS A 16 -4.12 -9.37 -4.97
CA LYS A 16 -5.49 -8.84 -5.11
C LYS A 16 -6.34 -9.16 -3.88
N ASN A 17 -6.29 -10.39 -3.41
CA ASN A 17 -7.04 -10.83 -2.22
C ASN A 17 -6.57 -10.12 -0.95
N GLY A 18 -5.27 -9.80 -0.84
CA GLY A 18 -4.73 -9.00 0.26
C GLY A 18 -5.36 -7.61 0.38
N PHE A 19 -5.60 -6.92 -0.75
CA PHE A 19 -6.28 -5.62 -0.74
C PHE A 19 -7.74 -5.74 -0.31
N LEU A 20 -8.46 -6.75 -0.80
CA LEU A 20 -9.85 -6.99 -0.42
C LEU A 20 -9.97 -7.31 1.08
N ALA A 21 -9.08 -8.16 1.60
CA ALA A 21 -9.05 -8.51 3.02
C ALA A 21 -8.73 -7.30 3.91
N ALA A 22 -7.80 -6.44 3.51
CA ALA A 22 -7.50 -5.22 4.26
C ALA A 22 -8.68 -4.25 4.31
N LYS A 23 -9.40 -4.10 3.18
CA LYS A 23 -10.62 -3.30 3.12
C LYS A 23 -11.72 -3.87 4.01
N GLU A 24 -12.00 -5.17 3.89
CA GLU A 24 -13.01 -5.84 4.70
C GLU A 24 -12.69 -5.73 6.20
N TYR A 25 -11.43 -5.91 6.58
CA TYR A 25 -10.96 -5.72 7.95
C TYR A 25 -11.26 -4.31 8.49
N LYS A 26 -10.99 -3.27 7.68
CA LYS A 26 -11.31 -1.88 8.01
C LYS A 26 -12.83 -1.63 8.08
N ASP A 27 -13.60 -2.19 7.14
CA ASP A 27 -15.06 -2.06 7.07
C ASP A 27 -15.78 -2.73 8.26
N GLN A 28 -15.18 -3.79 8.83
CA GLN A 28 -15.62 -4.44 10.08
C GLN A 28 -15.36 -3.59 11.34
N GLY A 29 -14.76 -2.40 11.20
CA GLY A 29 -14.48 -1.47 12.29
C GLY A 29 -13.15 -1.75 13.01
N HIS A 30 -12.32 -2.66 12.48
CA HIS A 30 -10.98 -2.84 13.02
C HIS A 30 -10.06 -1.66 12.64
N VAL A 31 -9.13 -1.34 13.53
CA VAL A 31 -8.16 -0.27 13.30
C VAL A 31 -7.09 -0.78 12.34
N LEU A 32 -6.88 -0.09 11.22
CA LEU A 32 -5.85 -0.38 10.23
C LEU A 32 -4.84 0.77 10.18
N ILE A 33 -3.57 0.50 10.48
CA ILE A 33 -2.49 1.50 10.53
C ILE A 33 -1.56 1.33 9.34
N GLY A 34 -1.37 2.41 8.59
CA GLY A 34 -0.46 2.47 7.46
C GLY A 34 0.97 2.84 7.86
N THR A 35 1.96 2.19 7.25
CA THR A 35 3.39 2.50 7.43
C THR A 35 4.09 2.74 6.10
N TYR A 36 5.03 3.69 6.10
CA TYR A 36 5.92 3.98 4.97
C TYR A 36 7.35 3.49 5.19
N CYS A 37 7.73 3.22 6.45
CA CYS A 37 9.11 2.95 6.81
C CYS A 37 9.19 1.74 7.72
N THR A 38 10.15 0.85 7.46
CA THR A 38 10.42 -0.33 8.29
C THR A 38 10.94 0.03 9.69
N TYR A 39 11.41 1.26 9.90
CA TYR A 39 11.78 1.77 11.23
C TYR A 39 10.56 2.10 12.10
N MET A 40 9.34 2.12 11.55
CA MET A 40 8.15 2.27 12.36
C MET A 40 7.97 1.01 13.23
N PRO A 41 7.90 1.13 14.57
CA PRO A 41 7.75 -0.01 15.47
C PRO A 41 6.37 -0.65 15.30
N GLN A 42 6.32 -1.74 14.52
CA GLN A 42 5.09 -2.46 14.20
C GLN A 42 4.49 -3.17 15.41
N GLU A 43 5.30 -3.44 16.42
CA GLU A 43 4.89 -4.09 17.66
C GLU A 43 3.86 -3.26 18.43
N LEU A 44 3.90 -1.92 18.31
CA LEU A 44 2.96 -1.03 19.00
C LEU A 44 1.53 -1.15 18.45
N PRO A 45 1.26 -0.98 17.14
CA PRO A 45 -0.07 -1.25 16.56
C PRO A 45 -0.56 -2.68 16.80
N LEU A 46 0.33 -3.67 16.69
CA LEU A 46 -0.06 -5.08 16.90
C LEU A 46 -0.51 -5.31 18.34
N ALA A 47 0.19 -4.72 19.33
CA ALA A 47 -0.16 -4.85 20.75
C ALA A 47 -1.52 -4.21 21.10
N MET A 48 -1.95 -3.20 20.35
CA MET A 48 -3.30 -2.61 20.50
C MET A 48 -4.38 -3.31 19.66
N GLY A 49 -4.04 -4.43 19.00
CA GLY A 49 -4.99 -5.20 18.18
C GLY A 49 -5.30 -4.57 16.83
N ALA A 50 -4.46 -3.65 16.34
CA ALA A 50 -4.61 -3.04 15.02
C ALA A 50 -3.91 -3.88 13.94
N GLY A 51 -4.47 -3.87 12.73
CA GLY A 51 -3.80 -4.35 11.53
C GLY A 51 -2.76 -3.34 11.03
N ILE A 52 -1.74 -3.82 10.32
CA ILE A 52 -0.69 -2.97 9.73
C ILE A 52 -0.60 -3.22 8.23
N VAL A 53 -0.50 -2.15 7.44
CA VAL A 53 -0.31 -2.21 5.99
C VAL A 53 0.82 -1.28 5.53
N SER A 54 1.57 -1.71 4.52
CA SER A 54 2.57 -0.84 3.88
C SER A 54 1.91 0.05 2.83
N LEU A 55 2.17 1.35 2.89
CA LEU A 55 1.56 2.37 2.02
C LEU A 55 2.49 2.86 0.90
N CYS A 56 3.72 2.35 0.80
CA CYS A 56 4.62 2.68 -0.30
C CYS A 56 4.05 2.15 -1.63
N ALA A 57 3.48 3.05 -2.42
CA ALA A 57 2.79 2.71 -3.65
C ALA A 57 3.80 2.60 -4.79
N THR A 58 3.60 1.58 -5.64
CA THR A 58 4.50 1.24 -6.75
C THR A 58 3.87 1.49 -8.11
N SER A 59 2.81 2.31 -8.18
CA SER A 59 2.07 2.62 -9.41
C SER A 59 2.25 4.08 -9.81
N ASP A 60 2.53 4.33 -11.08
CA ASP A 60 2.77 5.69 -11.57
C ASP A 60 1.47 6.46 -11.86
N GLU A 61 0.31 5.82 -11.75
CA GLU A 61 -1.00 6.35 -12.15
C GLU A 61 -1.32 7.72 -11.52
N THR A 62 -0.90 7.94 -10.28
CA THR A 62 -1.27 9.12 -9.49
C THR A 62 -0.14 10.15 -9.37
N ILE A 63 1.02 9.92 -9.99
CA ILE A 63 2.18 10.82 -9.91
C ILE A 63 1.87 12.20 -10.48
N VAL A 64 1.15 12.27 -11.61
CA VAL A 64 0.81 13.54 -12.26
C VAL A 64 -0.05 14.42 -11.36
N GLU A 65 -0.97 13.81 -10.61
CA GLU A 65 -1.80 14.51 -9.64
C GLU A 65 -0.97 14.98 -8.44
N ALA A 66 -0.04 14.15 -7.96
CA ALA A 66 0.86 14.52 -6.88
C ALA A 66 1.82 15.67 -7.23
N GLU A 67 2.32 15.73 -8.47
CA GLU A 67 3.23 16.77 -8.94
C GLU A 67 2.59 18.17 -9.03
N LYS A 68 1.27 18.27 -8.94
CA LYS A 68 0.59 19.58 -8.78
C LYS A 68 0.87 20.20 -7.40
N HIS A 69 1.23 19.38 -6.42
CA HIS A 69 1.48 19.78 -5.03
C HIS A 69 2.92 19.54 -4.58
N LEU A 70 3.63 18.62 -5.23
CA LEU A 70 4.98 18.19 -4.85
C LEU A 70 6.00 18.50 -5.96
N PRO A 71 7.27 18.77 -5.60
CA PRO A 71 8.33 18.94 -6.58
C PRO A 71 8.50 17.70 -7.47
N ARG A 72 8.67 17.92 -8.78
CA ARG A 72 8.86 16.84 -9.77
C ARG A 72 10.09 15.96 -9.48
N ASN A 73 11.10 16.54 -8.84
CA ASN A 73 12.36 15.88 -8.48
C ASN A 73 12.29 15.06 -7.17
N LEU A 74 11.09 14.84 -6.60
CA LEU A 74 10.90 13.97 -5.44
C LEU A 74 10.80 12.49 -5.83
N CYS A 75 11.09 11.60 -4.87
CA CYS A 75 11.01 10.14 -5.03
C CYS A 75 9.66 9.69 -5.62
N PRO A 76 9.63 8.85 -6.68
CA PRO A 76 8.39 8.35 -7.29
C PRO A 76 7.46 7.64 -6.31
N LEU A 77 7.99 6.90 -5.32
CA LEU A 77 7.16 6.23 -4.30
C LEU A 77 6.36 7.23 -3.46
N ILE A 78 6.99 8.35 -3.07
CA ILE A 78 6.31 9.41 -2.30
C ILE A 78 5.23 10.06 -3.14
N LYS A 79 5.55 10.38 -4.40
CA LYS A 79 4.59 10.98 -5.34
C LYS A 79 3.40 10.05 -5.59
N SER A 80 3.65 8.78 -5.83
CA SER A 80 2.60 7.77 -6.01
C SER A 80 1.69 7.68 -4.78
N SER A 81 2.26 7.46 -3.60
CA SER A 81 1.50 7.33 -2.35
C SER A 81 0.69 8.58 -2.03
N TYR A 82 1.29 9.77 -2.18
CA TYR A 82 0.59 11.04 -1.98
C TYR A 82 -0.55 11.21 -2.97
N GLY A 83 -0.29 10.91 -4.25
CA GLY A 83 -1.27 10.94 -5.32
C GLY A 83 -2.49 10.06 -5.03
N PHE A 84 -2.27 8.83 -4.56
CA PHE A 84 -3.34 7.94 -4.12
C PHE A 84 -4.17 8.52 -2.97
N GLY A 85 -3.53 9.20 -2.01
CA GLY A 85 -4.21 9.85 -0.89
C GLY A 85 -5.07 11.05 -1.30
N ILE A 86 -4.55 11.95 -2.16
CA ILE A 86 -5.31 13.15 -2.59
C ILE A 86 -6.43 12.85 -3.59
N THR A 87 -6.32 11.75 -4.35
CA THR A 87 -7.31 11.36 -5.36
C THR A 87 -8.37 10.40 -4.82
N ASP A 88 -8.25 9.97 -3.57
CA ASP A 88 -9.13 8.97 -2.94
C ASP A 88 -9.27 7.69 -3.78
N LYS A 89 -8.21 7.33 -4.53
CA LYS A 89 -8.16 6.12 -5.36
C LYS A 89 -7.71 4.89 -4.57
N CYS A 90 -7.21 5.08 -3.36
CA CYS A 90 -6.83 3.99 -2.46
C CYS A 90 -8.08 3.53 -1.68
N PRO A 91 -8.48 2.25 -1.76
CA PRO A 91 -9.65 1.73 -1.06
C PRO A 91 -9.51 1.74 0.47
#